data_AF-A0A7C6F168-F1
#
_entry.id   AF-A0A7C6F168-F1
#
_cell.length_a   1.000
_cell.length_b   1.000
_cell.length_c   1.000
_cell.angle_alpha   90.00
_cell.angle_beta   90.00
_cell.angle_gamma   90.00
#
_symmetry.space_group_name_H-M   'P 1'
#
loop_
_entity.id
_entity.type
_entity.pdbx_description
1 polymer ?
#
loop_
_entity_poly.entity_id
_entity_poly.type
_entity_poly.pdbx_seq_one_letter_code
_entity_poly.pdbx_strand_id
1 'polypeptide(L)'
;MLRIRRGLAPLELVIAVPLFLFVMALMINFATVSAWRVRGLAVARQTVWAARHPRDVATVPRPDYWPTPASLGAGGDSDAAILDDPRVYLPVARGPSLGAFRVNDELLDPTRGFRRGSSQMSREFPLLANLGPYQLHSAAPILDNCWRFRQTALPYWWHDHWAHRVTALYQLPTAGGNYLAMYVQAAIAILNMPQRNDLLILDRDPEFAAYAARFGWQGGGAPDFHPGLSRFCSLDLSLAQDRVENLIDRIAGVAPKQGPPPVAHVPSLAERMAGAYIGLYRRVIQELQNQLNAVPPPSPGQIAAIQAEIADLQQKIDTLEAFRQSLQNHGR
;
A
#
# COMPACT_ATOMS: atom_id res chain seq x y z
N MET A 1 -35.04 -77.29 56.29
CA MET A 1 -34.49 -76.21 57.15
C MET A 1 -34.00 -75.07 56.27
N LEU A 2 -34.78 -74.01 56.13
CA LEU A 2 -34.38 -72.80 55.41
C LEU A 2 -33.47 -71.95 56.30
N ARG A 3 -32.21 -71.80 55.90
CA ARG A 3 -31.18 -71.02 56.61
C ARG A 3 -31.45 -69.54 56.34
N ILE A 4 -32.06 -68.83 57.30
CA ILE A 4 -32.24 -67.38 57.24
C ILE A 4 -30.85 -66.73 57.31
N ARG A 5 -30.35 -66.21 56.19
CA ARG A 5 -29.15 -65.37 56.16
C ARG A 5 -29.50 -64.04 56.83
N ARG A 6 -28.86 -63.73 57.96
CA ARG A 6 -28.98 -62.41 58.61
C ARG A 6 -28.36 -61.37 57.68
N GLY A 7 -29.17 -60.43 57.18
CA GLY A 7 -28.74 -59.42 56.23
C GLY A 7 -27.77 -58.41 56.85
N LEU A 8 -26.65 -58.14 56.18
CA LEU A 8 -25.68 -57.10 56.50
C LEU A 8 -26.20 -55.68 56.19
N ALA A 9 -27.45 -55.55 55.75
CA ALA A 9 -28.11 -54.30 55.37
C ALA A 9 -27.92 -53.12 56.36
N PRO A 10 -28.03 -53.27 57.70
CA PRO A 10 -27.79 -52.15 58.60
C PRO A 10 -26.31 -51.73 58.68
N LEU A 11 -25.36 -52.66 58.52
CA LEU A 11 -23.92 -52.35 58.48
C LEU A 11 -23.55 -51.66 57.16
N GLU A 12 -24.08 -52.16 56.04
CA GLU A 12 -23.93 -51.55 54.72
C GLU A 12 -24.50 -50.13 54.69
N LEU A 13 -25.65 -49.89 55.31
CA LEU A 13 -26.24 -48.55 55.43
C LEU A 13 -25.36 -47.60 56.26
N VAL A 14 -24.83 -48.06 57.40
CA VAL A 14 -23.98 -47.24 58.28
C VAL A 14 -22.65 -46.87 57.62
N ILE A 15 -22.12 -47.71 56.73
CA ILE A 15 -20.87 -47.42 55.99
C ILE A 15 -21.15 -46.62 54.70
N ALA A 16 -22.23 -46.94 53.97
CA ALA A 16 -22.53 -46.31 52.70
C ALA A 16 -22.98 -44.86 52.86
N VAL A 17 -23.79 -44.54 53.87
CA VAL A 17 -24.27 -43.17 54.11
C VAL A 17 -23.13 -42.14 54.28
N PRO A 18 -22.15 -42.32 55.19
CA PRO A 18 -21.06 -41.36 55.32
C PRO A 18 -20.17 -41.30 54.07
N LEU A 19 -20.02 -42.41 53.34
CA LEU A 19 -19.28 -42.42 52.08
C LEU A 19 -19.99 -41.60 50.99
N PHE A 20 -21.31 -41.74 50.85
CA PHE A 20 -22.09 -40.91 49.93
C PHE A 20 -22.09 -39.43 50.33
N LEU A 21 -22.20 -39.12 51.62
CA LEU A 21 -22.09 -37.74 52.12
C LEU A 21 -20.71 -37.14 51.84
N PHE A 22 -19.65 -37.94 51.99
CA PHE A 22 -18.29 -37.52 51.67
C PHE A 22 -18.11 -37.25 50.16
N VAL A 23 -18.60 -38.13 49.29
CA VAL A 23 -18.56 -37.92 47.83
C VAL A 23 -19.36 -36.67 47.43
N MET A 24 -20.55 -36.49 48.01
CA MET A 24 -21.35 -35.28 47.78
C MET A 24 -20.59 -34.01 48.22
N ALA A 25 -19.92 -34.05 49.37
CA ALA A 25 -19.10 -32.94 49.85
C ALA A 25 -17.96 -32.61 48.89
N LEU A 26 -17.27 -33.63 48.37
CA LEU A 26 -16.22 -33.44 47.37
C LEU A 26 -16.73 -32.86 46.05
N MET A 27 -17.91 -33.30 45.58
CA MET A 27 -18.53 -32.76 44.37
C MET A 27 -18.86 -31.28 44.52
N ILE A 28 -19.46 -30.88 45.66
CA ILE A 28 -19.78 -29.47 45.95
C ILE A 28 -18.51 -28.62 46.05
N ASN A 29 -17.47 -29.14 46.71
CA ASN A 29 -16.17 -28.48 46.80
C ASN A 29 -15.54 -28.28 45.42
N PHE A 30 -15.51 -29.31 44.58
CA PHE A 30 -14.98 -29.23 43.22
C PHE A 30 -15.75 -28.22 42.35
N ALA A 31 -17.09 -28.25 42.39
CA ALA A 31 -17.92 -27.31 41.66
C ALA A 31 -17.66 -25.86 42.10
N THR A 32 -17.50 -25.63 43.41
CA THR A 32 -17.20 -24.32 43.99
C THR A 32 -15.83 -23.80 43.56
N VAL A 33 -14.79 -24.64 43.65
CA VAL A 33 -13.43 -24.30 43.22
C VAL A 33 -13.41 -23.97 41.72
N SER A 34 -14.08 -24.80 40.91
CA SER A 34 -14.17 -24.60 39.46
C SER A 34 -14.88 -23.30 39.10
N ALA A 35 -16.00 -22.98 39.76
CA ALA A 35 -16.70 -21.72 39.57
C ALA A 35 -15.82 -20.51 39.92
N TRP A 36 -15.07 -20.57 41.03
CA TRP A 36 -14.12 -19.53 41.40
C TRP A 36 -12.93 -19.43 40.45
N ARG A 37 -12.47 -20.55 39.86
CA ARG A 37 -11.44 -20.56 38.84
C ARG A 37 -11.87 -19.80 37.59
N VAL A 38 -13.09 -20.06 37.09
CA VAL A 38 -13.66 -19.36 35.93
C VAL A 38 -13.81 -17.87 36.22
N ARG A 39 -14.33 -17.50 37.39
CA ARG A 39 -14.40 -16.09 37.83
C ARG A 39 -13.01 -15.46 37.89
N GLY A 40 -12.01 -16.18 38.39
CA GLY A 40 -10.63 -15.68 38.46
C GLY A 40 -10.03 -15.43 37.08
N LEU A 41 -10.29 -16.29 36.10
CA LEU A 41 -9.87 -16.04 34.72
C LEU A 41 -10.60 -14.85 34.10
N ALA A 42 -11.91 -14.71 34.34
CA ALA A 42 -12.70 -13.57 33.87
C ALA A 42 -12.17 -12.24 34.43
N VAL A 43 -11.90 -12.18 35.74
CA VAL A 43 -11.36 -10.98 36.37
C VAL A 43 -9.92 -10.70 35.93
N ALA A 44 -9.08 -11.73 35.80
CA ALA A 44 -7.73 -11.56 35.24
C ALA A 44 -7.81 -10.93 33.84
N ARG A 45 -8.68 -11.43 32.95
CA ARG A 45 -8.90 -10.84 31.63
C ARG A 45 -9.42 -9.40 31.71
N GLN A 46 -10.38 -9.13 32.59
CA GLN A 46 -10.93 -7.78 32.78
C GLN A 46 -9.84 -6.80 33.24
N THR A 47 -8.98 -7.18 34.20
CA THR A 47 -7.94 -6.30 34.74
C THR A 47 -6.93 -5.86 33.69
N VAL A 48 -6.49 -6.77 32.81
CA VAL A 48 -5.56 -6.39 31.74
C VAL A 48 -6.23 -5.53 30.66
N TRP A 49 -7.52 -5.75 30.39
CA TRP A 49 -8.30 -4.86 29.52
C TRP A 49 -8.55 -3.48 30.11
N ALA A 50 -8.74 -3.39 31.44
CA ALA A 50 -8.90 -2.14 32.16
C ALA A 50 -7.58 -1.34 32.23
N ALA A 51 -6.43 -2.02 32.27
CA ALA A 51 -5.10 -1.42 32.24
C ALA A 51 -4.60 -1.06 30.83
N ARG A 52 -5.40 -1.31 29.79
CA ARG A 52 -5.06 -1.05 28.40
C ARG A 52 -5.34 0.41 28.06
N HIS A 53 -4.30 1.13 27.63
CA HIS A 53 -4.45 2.52 27.17
C HIS A 53 -5.54 2.62 26.07
N PRO A 54 -6.37 3.68 26.09
CA PRO A 54 -6.29 4.88 26.93
C PRO A 54 -6.84 4.73 28.35
N ARG A 55 -7.27 3.53 28.74
CA ARG A 55 -7.79 3.27 30.09
C ARG A 55 -6.67 3.12 31.09
N ASP A 56 -6.98 3.51 32.32
CA ASP A 56 -6.14 3.32 33.49
C ASP A 56 -6.89 2.42 34.49
N VAL A 57 -6.19 1.40 35.00
CA VAL A 57 -6.76 0.49 36.00
C VAL A 57 -7.08 1.22 37.31
N ALA A 58 -6.40 2.35 37.59
CA ALA A 58 -6.67 3.18 38.76
C ALA A 58 -8.06 3.85 38.72
N THR A 59 -8.62 4.07 37.53
CA THR A 59 -9.92 4.72 37.35
C THR A 59 -11.07 3.73 37.15
N VAL A 60 -10.77 2.42 37.06
CA VAL A 60 -11.78 1.37 36.88
C VAL A 60 -12.08 0.74 38.25
N PRO A 61 -13.33 0.79 38.72
CA PRO A 61 -13.69 0.19 40.00
C PRO A 61 -13.42 -1.31 39.98
N ARG A 62 -12.93 -1.81 41.11
CA ARG A 62 -12.76 -3.24 41.33
C ARG A 62 -14.12 -3.95 41.19
N PRO A 63 -14.20 -5.14 40.57
CA PRO A 63 -15.46 -5.84 40.46
C PRO A 63 -16.04 -6.17 41.85
N ASP A 64 -17.29 -5.76 42.11
CA ASP A 64 -17.95 -5.88 43.43
C ASP A 64 -18.00 -7.33 43.95
N TYR A 65 -18.05 -8.30 43.02
CA TYR A 65 -18.09 -9.72 43.35
C TYR A 65 -16.72 -10.32 43.68
N TRP A 66 -15.61 -9.57 43.51
CA TRP A 66 -14.26 -10.06 43.73
C TRP A 66 -13.79 -9.76 45.17
N PRO A 67 -13.63 -10.79 46.03
CA PRO A 67 -13.58 -10.61 47.48
C PRO A 67 -12.32 -9.86 47.95
N THR A 68 -12.41 -9.15 49.06
CA THR A 68 -11.24 -8.64 49.80
C THR A 68 -10.82 -9.71 50.81
N PRO A 69 -9.53 -10.11 50.92
CA PRO A 69 -8.32 -9.43 50.45
C PRO A 69 -7.72 -10.00 49.14
N ALA A 70 -8.51 -10.56 48.21
CA ALA A 70 -7.96 -11.12 46.97
C ALA A 70 -7.16 -10.06 46.17
N SER A 71 -6.10 -10.45 45.48
CA SER A 71 -5.28 -9.52 44.70
C SER A 71 -5.63 -9.57 43.22
N LEU A 72 -5.39 -8.43 42.55
CA LEU A 72 -5.56 -8.21 41.11
C LEU A 72 -4.34 -7.45 40.60
N GLY A 73 -3.95 -7.74 39.36
CA GLY A 73 -2.80 -7.07 38.75
C GLY A 73 -2.84 -7.16 37.23
N ALA A 74 -2.13 -6.23 36.59
CA ALA A 74 -1.85 -6.28 35.16
C ALA A 74 -0.39 -5.85 34.92
N GLY A 75 0.30 -6.52 34.00
CA GLY A 75 1.70 -6.25 33.69
C GLY A 75 2.09 -6.66 32.28
N GLY A 76 3.36 -6.48 31.92
CA GLY A 76 3.92 -7.07 30.70
C GLY A 76 3.94 -8.60 30.80
N ASP A 77 3.77 -9.28 29.68
CA ASP A 77 3.97 -10.71 29.54
C ASP A 77 5.18 -10.98 28.62
N SER A 78 5.65 -12.22 28.60
CA SER A 78 6.65 -12.66 27.63
C SER A 78 6.10 -12.58 26.20
N ASP A 79 6.97 -12.21 25.26
CA ASP A 79 6.67 -12.28 23.83
C ASP A 79 6.37 -13.73 23.40
N ALA A 80 5.55 -13.88 22.37
CA ALA A 80 5.22 -15.18 21.80
C ALA A 80 6.42 -15.69 21.00
N ALA A 81 6.93 -16.88 21.34
CA ALA A 81 8.06 -17.47 20.61
C ALA A 81 7.75 -17.68 19.12
N ILE A 82 6.50 -18.06 18.79
CA ILE A 82 6.01 -18.31 17.43
C ILE A 82 4.51 -17.98 17.39
N LEU A 83 4.07 -17.22 16.39
CA LEU A 83 2.64 -16.99 16.09
C LEU A 83 2.12 -17.84 14.93
N ASP A 84 3.03 -18.33 14.11
CA ASP A 84 2.73 -19.14 12.95
C ASP A 84 2.38 -20.56 13.38
N ASP A 85 1.09 -20.79 13.62
CA ASP A 85 0.55 -22.14 13.77
C ASP A 85 0.40 -22.78 12.38
N PRO A 86 1.08 -23.91 12.09
CA PRO A 86 0.97 -24.59 10.80
C PRO A 86 -0.47 -24.95 10.43
N ARG A 87 -1.36 -25.09 11.41
CA ARG A 87 -2.78 -25.42 11.20
C ARG A 87 -3.58 -24.26 10.58
N VAL A 88 -3.09 -23.02 10.68
CA VAL A 88 -3.70 -21.84 10.05
C VAL A 88 -2.93 -21.39 8.81
N TYR A 89 -2.06 -22.25 8.26
CA TYR A 89 -1.31 -22.00 7.03
C TYR A 89 -2.19 -22.21 5.79
N LEU A 90 -3.33 -21.53 5.74
CA LEU A 90 -4.28 -21.57 4.63
C LEU A 90 -4.12 -20.33 3.75
N PRO A 91 -4.14 -20.45 2.41
CA PRO A 91 -4.03 -19.31 1.50
C PRO A 91 -5.07 -18.21 1.76
N VAL A 92 -6.27 -18.57 2.21
CA VAL A 92 -7.33 -17.61 2.57
C VAL A 92 -7.01 -16.81 3.83
N ALA A 93 -6.25 -17.37 4.78
CA ALA A 93 -5.91 -16.72 6.05
C ALA A 93 -4.68 -15.81 5.93
N ARG A 94 -3.74 -16.13 5.02
CA ARG A 94 -2.49 -15.37 4.83
C ARG A 94 -2.52 -14.43 3.63
N GLY A 95 -3.44 -14.64 2.68
CA GLY A 95 -3.46 -13.91 1.42
C GLY A 95 -2.30 -14.32 0.49
N PRO A 96 -2.16 -13.65 -0.67
CA PRO A 96 -1.08 -13.92 -1.61
C PRO A 96 0.28 -13.52 -1.02
N SER A 97 1.27 -14.41 -1.08
CA SER A 97 2.65 -14.06 -0.73
C SER A 97 3.22 -13.15 -1.81
N LEU A 98 3.53 -11.90 -1.48
CA LEU A 98 4.07 -10.91 -2.43
C LEU A 98 5.55 -11.13 -2.80
N GLY A 99 6.11 -12.33 -2.59
CA GLY A 99 7.53 -12.61 -2.86
C GLY A 99 8.44 -12.17 -1.71
N ALA A 100 9.55 -11.49 -2.01
CA ALA A 100 10.60 -11.14 -1.04
C ALA A 100 10.27 -9.95 -0.12
N PHE A 101 9.02 -9.49 -0.10
CA PHE A 101 8.59 -8.39 0.75
C PHE A 101 8.64 -8.83 2.21
N ARG A 102 9.26 -8.00 3.06
CA ARG A 102 9.31 -8.25 4.51
C ARG A 102 8.53 -7.18 5.23
N VAL A 103 7.81 -7.54 6.28
CA VAL A 103 7.24 -6.56 7.20
C VAL A 103 8.39 -6.03 8.08
N ASN A 104 8.42 -4.72 8.30
CA ASN A 104 9.35 -4.11 9.23
C ASN A 104 8.97 -4.50 10.67
N ASP A 105 9.74 -5.41 11.26
CA ASP A 105 9.55 -5.99 12.59
C ASP A 105 9.82 -4.99 13.72
N GLU A 106 10.50 -3.87 13.46
CA GLU A 106 10.59 -2.77 14.42
C GLU A 106 9.28 -1.98 14.53
N LEU A 107 8.49 -1.94 13.45
CA LEU A 107 7.23 -1.18 13.39
C LEU A 107 5.99 -2.04 13.65
N LEU A 108 6.02 -3.31 13.22
CA LEU A 108 4.91 -4.25 13.40
C LEU A 108 5.44 -5.68 13.56
N ASP A 109 5.66 -6.07 14.80
CA ASP A 109 5.94 -7.46 15.17
C ASP A 109 4.80 -8.03 16.02
N PRO A 110 3.94 -8.91 15.46
CA PRO A 110 2.80 -9.42 16.19
C PRO A 110 3.23 -10.34 17.36
N THR A 111 4.48 -10.82 17.40
CA THR A 111 5.01 -11.68 18.47
C THR A 111 5.25 -10.92 19.77
N ARG A 112 5.36 -9.59 19.70
CA ARG A 112 5.71 -8.75 20.85
C ARG A 112 4.50 -8.10 21.50
N GLY A 113 4.69 -7.54 22.69
CA GLY A 113 3.73 -6.63 23.31
C GLY A 113 2.54 -7.34 23.95
N PHE A 114 2.76 -8.56 24.43
CA PHE A 114 1.78 -9.24 25.27
C PHE A 114 1.73 -8.60 26.66
N ARG A 115 0.53 -8.56 27.22
CA ARG A 115 0.28 -8.14 28.60
C ARG A 115 -0.50 -9.22 29.31
N ARG A 116 -0.24 -9.36 30.60
CA ARG A 116 -0.85 -10.37 31.45
C ARG A 116 -1.74 -9.71 32.49
N GLY A 117 -2.98 -10.18 32.57
CA GLY A 117 -3.83 -9.95 33.73
C GLY A 117 -3.67 -11.08 34.73
N SER A 118 -3.67 -10.76 36.01
CA SER A 118 -3.51 -11.73 37.09
C SER A 118 -4.55 -11.53 38.17
N SER A 119 -5.04 -12.63 38.73
CA SER A 119 -5.91 -12.62 39.90
C SER A 119 -5.49 -13.74 40.86
N GLN A 120 -5.51 -13.44 42.16
CA GLN A 120 -5.15 -14.41 43.20
C GLN A 120 -6.10 -14.32 44.38
N MET A 121 -6.54 -15.47 44.89
CA MET A 121 -7.36 -15.56 46.10
C MET A 121 -7.00 -16.80 46.92
N SER A 122 -7.36 -16.76 48.21
CA SER A 122 -7.36 -17.91 49.11
C SER A 122 -8.74 -18.03 49.75
N ARG A 123 -9.32 -19.24 49.80
CA ARG A 123 -10.65 -19.50 50.36
C ARG A 123 -10.71 -20.87 51.02
N GLU A 124 -11.57 -21.02 52.01
CA GLU A 124 -11.89 -22.31 52.61
C GLU A 124 -12.87 -23.10 51.75
N PHE A 125 -12.81 -24.43 51.85
CA PHE A 125 -13.82 -25.29 51.23
C PHE A 125 -15.18 -25.11 51.93
N PRO A 126 -16.29 -25.01 51.17
CA PRO A 126 -17.61 -24.84 51.77
C PRO A 126 -18.05 -26.04 52.61
N LEU A 127 -17.58 -27.24 52.28
CA LEU A 127 -17.74 -28.45 53.08
C LEU A 127 -16.35 -29.00 53.42
N LEU A 128 -16.21 -29.65 54.57
CA LEU A 128 -14.90 -30.15 55.05
C LEU A 128 -13.87 -29.03 55.24
N ALA A 129 -14.23 -27.95 55.94
CA ALA A 129 -13.34 -26.80 56.18
C ALA A 129 -11.99 -27.17 56.84
N ASN A 130 -11.94 -28.29 57.58
CA ASN A 130 -10.71 -28.83 58.18
C ASN A 130 -9.66 -29.29 57.15
N LEU A 131 -9.99 -29.36 55.86
CA LEU A 131 -9.01 -29.61 54.79
C LEU A 131 -8.08 -28.40 54.56
N GLY A 132 -8.39 -27.25 55.15
CA GLY A 132 -7.64 -26.00 54.97
C GLY A 132 -8.05 -25.23 53.71
N PRO A 133 -7.47 -24.04 53.51
CA PRO A 133 -7.83 -23.19 52.39
C PRO A 133 -7.20 -23.67 51.07
N TYR A 134 -7.94 -23.50 49.98
CA TYR A 134 -7.42 -23.62 48.62
C TYR A 134 -7.00 -22.25 48.09
N GLN A 135 -5.95 -22.25 47.26
CA GLN A 135 -5.46 -21.06 46.57
C GLN A 135 -5.77 -21.14 45.08
N LEU A 136 -6.14 -20.00 44.50
CA LEU A 136 -6.34 -19.86 43.06
C LEU A 136 -5.47 -18.74 42.53
N HIS A 137 -4.70 -19.03 41.48
CA HIS A 137 -3.88 -18.07 40.73
C HIS A 137 -4.24 -18.14 39.26
N SER A 138 -4.97 -17.16 38.76
CA SER A 138 -5.39 -17.11 37.36
C SER A 138 -4.58 -16.05 36.62
N ALA A 139 -4.11 -16.40 35.43
CA ALA A 139 -3.42 -15.50 34.52
C ALA A 139 -4.09 -15.53 33.14
N ALA A 140 -4.21 -14.36 32.50
CA ALA A 140 -4.78 -14.23 31.18
C ALA A 140 -3.90 -13.30 30.32
N PRO A 141 -3.13 -13.86 29.36
CA PRO A 141 -2.40 -13.04 28.39
C PRO A 141 -3.36 -12.41 27.38
N ILE A 142 -3.07 -11.19 26.97
CA ILE A 142 -3.69 -10.53 25.81
C ILE A 142 -2.59 -9.86 24.97
N LEU A 143 -2.81 -9.78 23.66
CA LEU A 143 -1.97 -8.96 22.78
C LEU A 143 -2.35 -7.48 22.97
N ASP A 144 -1.40 -6.66 23.43
CA ASP A 144 -1.54 -5.19 23.55
C ASP A 144 -0.52 -4.46 22.65
N ASN A 145 0.00 -5.14 21.62
CA ASN A 145 0.80 -4.49 20.60
C ASN A 145 -0.10 -3.67 19.68
N CYS A 146 -0.48 -2.50 20.17
CA CYS A 146 -1.25 -1.54 19.40
C CYS A 146 -0.32 -0.92 18.36
N TRP A 147 -0.53 -1.21 17.08
CA TRP A 147 0.02 -0.36 16.03
C TRP A 147 -0.64 1.01 16.12
N ARG A 148 0.06 1.98 16.74
CA ARG A 148 -0.41 3.36 16.86
C ARG A 148 0.34 4.20 15.86
N PHE A 149 -0.38 4.70 14.87
CA PHE A 149 0.16 5.53 13.81
C PHE A 149 0.94 6.76 14.34
N ARG A 150 0.56 7.30 15.50
CA ARG A 150 1.26 8.43 16.15
C ARG A 150 2.57 8.05 16.87
N GLN A 151 2.80 6.76 17.10
CA GLN A 151 3.99 6.24 17.79
C GLN A 151 5.01 5.63 16.84
N THR A 152 4.60 5.29 15.62
CA THR A 152 5.54 5.08 14.52
C THR A 152 6.13 6.45 14.20
N ALA A 153 7.45 6.62 14.30
CA ALA A 153 8.19 7.86 14.06
C ALA A 153 8.13 8.33 12.58
N LEU A 154 6.99 8.16 11.92
CA LEU A 154 6.70 8.58 10.57
C LEU A 154 6.53 10.10 10.55
N PRO A 155 6.90 10.78 9.46
CA PRO A 155 6.83 12.23 9.39
C PRO A 155 5.39 12.75 9.44
N TYR A 156 5.14 13.85 10.16
CA TYR A 156 3.82 14.46 10.40
C TYR A 156 2.93 14.58 9.14
N TRP A 157 3.49 14.89 7.97
CA TRP A 157 2.74 15.00 6.72
C TRP A 157 2.22 13.67 6.14
N TRP A 158 2.72 12.52 6.61
CA TRP A 158 2.18 11.21 6.27
C TRP A 158 0.90 10.91 7.07
N HIS A 159 0.62 11.63 8.16
CA HIS A 159 -0.48 11.30 9.09
C HIS A 159 -1.88 11.54 8.55
N ASP A 160 -2.07 12.50 7.65
CA ASP A 160 -3.43 12.99 7.33
C ASP A 160 -3.96 12.60 5.95
N HIS A 161 -3.13 12.13 5.00
CA HIS A 161 -3.60 12.01 3.61
C HIS A 161 -3.28 10.70 2.86
N TRP A 162 -2.13 10.05 3.06
CA TRP A 162 -1.69 8.96 2.14
C TRP A 162 -1.15 7.69 2.82
N ALA A 163 -1.06 7.67 4.14
CA ALA A 163 -0.44 6.56 4.86
C ALA A 163 -1.38 5.40 5.19
N HIS A 164 -2.58 5.31 4.61
CA HIS A 164 -3.38 4.08 4.72
C HIS A 164 -2.75 2.88 3.99
N ARG A 165 -1.66 3.10 3.23
CA ARG A 165 -0.85 2.07 2.55
C ARG A 165 0.65 2.29 2.81
N VAL A 166 1.05 2.34 4.09
CA VAL A 166 2.42 2.73 4.50
C VAL A 166 3.46 1.78 3.89
N THR A 167 4.21 2.26 2.90
CA THR A 167 5.41 1.57 2.40
C THR A 167 6.47 1.39 3.50
N ALA A 168 6.48 2.21 4.55
CA ALA A 168 7.37 2.02 5.70
C ALA A 168 7.11 0.73 6.49
N LEU A 169 5.89 0.17 6.44
CA LEU A 169 5.59 -1.14 7.05
C LEU A 169 6.23 -2.30 6.26
N TYR A 170 6.46 -2.11 4.96
CA TYR A 170 6.99 -3.14 4.08
C TYR A 170 8.39 -2.75 3.63
N GLN A 171 9.38 -3.51 4.05
CA GLN A 171 10.70 -3.45 3.43
C GLN A 171 10.55 -3.98 1.99
N LEU A 172 10.56 -3.05 1.05
CA LEU A 172 10.55 -3.35 -0.37
C LEU A 172 11.89 -3.98 -0.75
N PRO A 173 11.90 -5.05 -1.56
CA PRO A 173 13.14 -5.56 -2.10
C PRO A 173 13.85 -4.43 -2.88
N THR A 174 15.11 -4.18 -2.53
CA THR A 174 15.94 -3.27 -3.31
C THR A 174 16.11 -3.85 -4.72
N ALA A 175 16.10 -2.98 -5.73
CA ALA A 175 16.43 -3.40 -7.09
C ALA A 175 17.81 -4.08 -7.07
N GLY A 176 17.88 -5.35 -7.49
CA GLY A 176 19.13 -6.11 -7.46
C GLY A 176 20.15 -5.58 -8.48
N GLY A 177 21.44 -5.54 -8.12
CA GLY A 177 22.53 -5.21 -9.05
C GLY A 177 22.75 -3.73 -9.35
N ASN A 178 23.52 -3.47 -10.42
CA ASN A 178 24.03 -2.17 -10.91
C ASN A 178 22.93 -1.16 -11.33
N TYR A 179 21.63 -1.37 -11.09
CA TYR A 179 20.60 -0.45 -11.60
C TYR A 179 20.79 1.00 -11.15
N LEU A 180 21.24 1.23 -9.91
CA LEU A 180 21.55 2.58 -9.44
C LEU A 180 22.67 3.21 -10.28
N ALA A 181 23.76 2.49 -10.53
CA ALA A 181 24.88 3.01 -11.30
C ALA A 181 24.53 3.11 -12.80
N MET A 182 23.71 2.21 -13.37
CA MET A 182 23.14 2.37 -14.71
C MET A 182 22.24 3.60 -14.82
N TYR A 183 21.40 3.87 -13.81
CA TYR A 183 20.55 5.06 -13.78
C TYR A 183 21.38 6.34 -13.74
N VAL A 184 22.40 6.38 -12.86
CA VAL A 184 23.35 7.49 -12.78
C VAL A 184 24.09 7.67 -14.10
N GLN A 185 24.56 6.58 -14.72
CA GLN A 185 25.26 6.62 -16.00
C GLN A 185 24.37 7.12 -17.13
N ALA A 186 23.10 6.71 -17.17
CA ALA A 186 22.12 7.21 -18.14
C ALA A 186 21.86 8.71 -17.94
N ALA A 187 21.70 9.18 -16.69
CA ALA A 187 21.53 10.59 -16.40
C ALA A 187 22.74 11.44 -16.83
N ILE A 188 23.96 10.96 -16.57
CA ILE A 188 25.21 11.61 -17.01
C ILE A 188 25.29 11.64 -18.54
N ALA A 189 24.93 10.55 -19.22
CA ALA A 189 24.92 10.48 -20.68
C ALA A 189 23.96 11.50 -21.29
N ILE A 190 22.77 11.68 -20.71
CA ILE A 190 21.80 12.70 -21.14
C ILE A 190 22.35 14.11 -20.92
N LEU A 191 22.94 14.38 -19.76
CA LEU A 191 23.49 15.71 -19.44
C LEU A 191 24.66 16.10 -20.35
N ASN A 192 25.50 15.13 -20.71
CA ASN A 192 26.68 15.32 -21.54
C ASN A 192 26.43 15.05 -23.04
N MET A 193 25.17 14.87 -23.47
CA MET A 193 24.85 14.62 -24.87
C MET A 193 25.24 15.85 -25.72
N PRO A 194 26.13 15.71 -26.72
CA PRO A 194 26.60 16.85 -27.52
C PRO A 194 25.45 17.61 -28.20
N GLN A 195 24.41 16.90 -28.63
CA GLN A 195 23.23 17.43 -29.31
C GLN A 195 22.17 17.97 -28.34
N ARG A 196 22.47 18.13 -27.04
CA ARG A 196 21.48 18.58 -26.06
C ARG A 196 20.84 19.92 -26.41
N ASN A 197 21.61 20.84 -27.00
CA ASN A 197 21.07 22.13 -27.47
C ASN A 197 20.12 21.95 -28.65
N ASP A 198 20.35 20.97 -29.52
CA ASP A 198 19.49 20.67 -30.66
C ASP A 198 18.14 20.10 -30.21
N LEU A 199 18.06 19.52 -29.01
CA LEU A 199 16.83 18.99 -28.42
C LEU A 199 15.94 20.07 -27.77
N LEU A 200 16.40 21.32 -27.64
CA LEU A 200 15.58 22.41 -27.08
C LEU A 200 14.32 22.70 -27.91
N ILE A 201 14.33 22.33 -29.19
CA ILE A 201 13.19 22.44 -30.10
C ILE A 201 12.00 21.56 -29.67
N LEU A 202 12.22 20.57 -28.79
CA LEU A 202 11.17 19.64 -28.35
C LEU A 202 10.12 20.27 -27.45
N ASP A 203 10.42 21.36 -26.72
CA ASP A 203 9.45 22.02 -25.83
C ASP A 203 9.58 23.54 -25.80
N ARG A 204 10.58 24.12 -26.49
CA ARG A 204 10.94 25.55 -26.38
C ARG A 204 11.25 26.20 -27.71
N ASP A 205 10.67 25.71 -28.80
CA ASP A 205 10.88 26.35 -30.09
C ASP A 205 10.31 27.79 -30.09
N PRO A 206 11.15 28.80 -30.41
CA PRO A 206 10.72 30.20 -30.38
C PRO A 206 9.77 30.60 -31.52
N GLU A 207 9.71 29.85 -32.63
CA GLU A 207 8.92 30.16 -33.83
C GLU A 207 7.42 30.10 -33.53
N PHE A 208 6.96 29.11 -32.75
CA PHE A 208 5.56 29.02 -32.32
C PHE A 208 5.13 30.25 -31.52
N ALA A 209 5.95 30.65 -30.54
CA ALA A 209 5.69 31.82 -29.71
C ALA A 209 5.76 33.13 -30.51
N ALA A 210 6.71 33.23 -31.44
CA ALA A 210 6.86 34.40 -32.30
C ALA A 210 5.63 34.62 -33.19
N TYR A 211 5.12 33.57 -33.86
CA TYR A 211 3.93 33.68 -34.68
C TYR A 211 2.66 33.92 -33.86
N ALA A 212 2.53 33.24 -32.71
CA ALA A 212 1.40 33.48 -31.83
C ALA A 212 1.37 34.92 -31.30
N ALA A 213 2.52 35.50 -30.94
CA ALA A 213 2.62 36.89 -30.53
C ALA A 213 2.28 37.84 -31.69
N ARG A 214 2.77 37.56 -32.90
CA ARG A 214 2.50 38.39 -34.10
C ARG A 214 1.02 38.46 -34.44
N PHE A 215 0.29 37.35 -34.36
CA PHE A 215 -1.12 37.26 -34.76
C PHE A 215 -2.10 37.27 -33.57
N GLY A 216 -1.60 37.48 -32.34
CA GLY A 216 -2.44 37.57 -31.14
C GLY A 216 -3.16 36.26 -30.76
N TRP A 217 -2.58 35.10 -31.08
CA TRP A 217 -3.18 33.81 -30.76
C TRP A 217 -3.10 33.52 -29.26
N GLN A 218 -4.24 33.21 -28.64
CA GLN A 218 -4.29 32.79 -27.23
C GLN A 218 -3.69 31.39 -27.09
N GLY A 219 -2.74 31.21 -26.16
CA GLY A 219 -2.13 29.91 -25.84
C GLY A 219 -0.92 29.51 -26.70
N GLY A 220 -0.21 30.46 -27.30
CA GLY A 220 0.90 30.25 -28.25
C GLY A 220 2.23 29.67 -27.73
N GLY A 221 2.21 28.74 -26.78
CA GLY A 221 3.42 28.03 -26.38
C GLY A 221 3.86 27.02 -27.44
N ALA A 222 5.17 26.74 -27.51
CA ALA A 222 5.66 25.60 -28.28
C ALA A 222 5.01 24.31 -27.76
N PRO A 223 4.56 23.39 -28.63
CA PRO A 223 4.08 22.08 -28.20
C PRO A 223 5.18 21.32 -27.46
N ASP A 224 4.80 20.55 -26.44
CA ASP A 224 5.70 19.61 -25.80
C ASP A 224 5.73 18.29 -26.59
N PHE A 225 6.83 18.05 -27.28
CA PHE A 225 7.09 16.85 -28.06
C PHE A 225 7.78 15.75 -27.24
N HIS A 226 8.11 15.97 -25.96
CA HIS A 226 8.81 14.97 -25.17
C HIS A 226 8.01 13.67 -25.09
N PRO A 227 8.60 12.54 -25.54
CA PRO A 227 7.92 11.27 -25.55
C PRO A 227 7.78 10.78 -24.10
N GLY A 228 6.56 10.81 -23.58
CA GLY A 228 6.24 10.37 -22.21
C GLY A 228 5.88 8.89 -22.15
N LEU A 229 6.37 8.20 -21.12
CA LEU A 229 5.94 6.83 -20.83
C LEU A 229 4.47 6.86 -20.35
N SER A 230 3.63 5.96 -20.90
CA SER A 230 2.22 5.91 -20.50
C SER A 230 2.11 5.56 -19.01
N ARG A 231 1.22 6.23 -18.27
CA ARG A 231 0.98 5.91 -16.85
C ARG A 231 0.68 4.42 -16.70
N PHE A 232 1.44 3.74 -15.85
CA PHE A 232 1.20 2.35 -15.48
C PHE A 232 1.51 2.17 -13.98
N CYS A 233 0.85 1.20 -13.36
CA CYS A 233 1.04 0.86 -11.95
C CYS A 233 1.11 -0.65 -11.83
N SER A 234 2.29 -1.20 -12.11
CA SER A 234 2.57 -2.63 -11.99
C SER A 234 4.02 -2.86 -11.62
N LEU A 235 4.27 -3.94 -10.89
CA LEU A 235 5.62 -4.45 -10.59
C LEU A 235 6.02 -5.59 -11.55
N ASP A 236 5.16 -5.94 -12.50
CA ASP A 236 5.45 -6.93 -13.53
C ASP A 236 6.49 -6.39 -14.52
N LEU A 237 7.64 -7.05 -14.57
CA LEU A 237 8.76 -6.71 -15.43
C LEU A 237 8.37 -6.78 -16.92
N SER A 238 7.58 -7.77 -17.32
CA SER A 238 7.15 -7.94 -18.71
C SER A 238 6.29 -6.76 -19.15
N LEU A 239 5.31 -6.38 -18.33
CA LEU A 239 4.47 -5.22 -18.60
C LEU A 239 5.28 -3.92 -18.61
N ALA A 240 6.24 -3.75 -17.69
CA ALA A 240 7.10 -2.58 -17.69
C ALA A 240 7.95 -2.50 -18.97
N GLN A 241 8.49 -3.63 -19.41
CA GLN A 241 9.28 -3.73 -20.63
C GLN A 241 8.44 -3.42 -21.88
N ASP A 242 7.22 -3.94 -21.97
CA ASP A 242 6.29 -3.63 -23.06
C ASP A 242 5.99 -2.12 -23.16
N ARG A 243 5.87 -1.43 -22.01
CA ARG A 243 5.68 0.04 -22.00
C ARG A 243 6.90 0.81 -22.48
N VAL A 244 8.10 0.32 -22.17
CA VAL A 244 9.35 0.93 -22.64
C VAL A 244 9.51 0.71 -24.14
N GLU A 245 9.27 -0.51 -24.64
CA GLU A 245 9.32 -0.78 -26.08
C GLU A 245 8.29 0.07 -26.85
N ASN A 246 7.08 0.20 -26.34
CA ASN A 246 6.07 1.09 -26.95
C ASN A 246 6.49 2.57 -26.95
N LEU A 247 7.26 3.01 -25.95
CA LEU A 247 7.84 4.35 -25.95
C LEU A 247 8.91 4.48 -27.05
N ILE A 248 9.80 3.50 -27.17
CA ILE A 248 10.83 3.45 -28.21
C ILE A 248 10.18 3.48 -29.60
N ASP A 249 9.12 2.71 -29.81
CA ASP A 249 8.37 2.67 -31.07
C ASP A 249 7.76 4.03 -31.43
N ARG A 250 7.27 4.81 -30.46
CA ARG A 250 6.75 6.18 -30.69
C ARG A 250 7.86 7.21 -30.92
N ILE A 251 9.08 6.93 -30.49
CA ILE A 251 10.24 7.77 -30.75
C ILE A 251 10.73 7.50 -32.18
N ALA A 252 11.03 6.25 -32.50
CA ALA A 252 11.58 5.83 -33.78
C ALA A 252 10.56 5.85 -34.92
N GLY A 253 9.30 5.55 -34.62
CA GLY A 253 8.26 5.23 -35.60
C GLY A 253 8.33 3.77 -36.04
N VAL A 254 7.17 3.21 -36.38
CA VAL A 254 7.03 1.82 -36.83
C VAL A 254 6.31 1.82 -38.17
N ALA A 255 6.95 1.23 -39.18
CA ALA A 255 6.37 1.13 -40.51
C ALA A 255 5.23 0.09 -40.51
N PRO A 256 4.16 0.32 -41.29
CA PRO A 256 3.08 -0.65 -41.39
C PRO A 256 3.60 -1.96 -41.99
N LYS A 257 3.40 -3.08 -41.29
CA LYS A 257 3.78 -4.42 -41.77
C LYS A 257 2.52 -5.22 -42.06
N GLN A 258 2.40 -5.74 -43.29
CA GLN A 258 1.25 -6.53 -43.74
C GLN A 258 1.37 -8.05 -43.44
N GLY A 259 2.38 -8.48 -42.68
CA GLY A 259 2.53 -9.88 -42.24
C GLY A 259 1.83 -10.17 -40.91
N PRO A 260 1.67 -11.44 -40.50
CA PRO A 260 1.17 -11.78 -39.17
C PRO A 260 2.29 -11.67 -38.12
N PRO A 261 2.12 -10.90 -37.02
CA PRO A 261 0.96 -10.06 -36.70
C PRO A 261 1.00 -8.71 -37.45
N PRO A 262 -0.15 -8.22 -37.95
CA PRO A 262 -0.20 -6.93 -38.64
C PRO A 262 0.12 -5.80 -37.66
N VAL A 263 0.99 -4.89 -38.07
CA VAL A 263 1.38 -3.74 -37.25
C VAL A 263 0.89 -2.47 -37.94
N ALA A 264 0.07 -1.69 -37.23
CA ALA A 264 -0.36 -0.38 -37.69
C ALA A 264 0.82 0.60 -37.67
N HIS A 265 0.79 1.58 -38.58
CA HIS A 265 1.79 2.66 -38.59
C HIS A 265 1.78 3.40 -37.24
N VAL A 266 2.96 3.54 -36.64
CA VAL A 266 3.16 4.36 -35.44
C VAL A 266 3.96 5.59 -35.86
N PRO A 267 3.39 6.81 -35.81
CA PRO A 267 4.12 8.01 -36.17
C PRO A 267 5.32 8.24 -35.25
N SER A 268 6.48 8.50 -35.84
CA SER A 268 7.71 8.83 -35.09
C SER A 268 7.59 10.19 -34.40
N LEU A 269 8.54 10.49 -33.51
CA LEU A 269 8.68 11.83 -32.93
C LEU A 269 8.89 12.88 -34.04
N ALA A 270 9.78 12.59 -34.98
CA ALA A 270 10.10 13.48 -36.09
C ALA A 270 8.89 13.71 -37.01
N GLU A 271 8.07 12.68 -37.27
CA GLU A 271 6.84 12.81 -38.06
C GLU A 271 5.82 13.72 -37.37
N ARG A 272 5.65 13.57 -36.06
CA ARG A 272 4.75 14.41 -35.26
C ARG A 272 5.20 15.86 -35.22
N MET A 273 6.50 16.09 -35.04
CA MET A 273 7.07 17.45 -35.10
C MET A 273 6.85 18.08 -36.47
N ALA A 274 7.22 17.40 -37.56
CA ALA A 274 7.00 17.90 -38.92
C ALA A 274 5.53 18.25 -39.17
N GLY A 275 4.59 17.40 -38.72
CA GLY A 275 3.16 17.67 -38.80
C GLY A 275 2.72 18.92 -38.05
N ALA A 276 3.29 19.19 -36.88
CA ALA A 276 2.98 20.39 -36.10
C ALA A 276 3.47 21.68 -36.77
N TYR A 277 4.69 21.69 -37.33
CA TYR A 277 5.21 22.84 -38.08
C TYR A 277 4.46 23.08 -39.39
N ILE A 278 4.10 22.03 -40.12
CA ILE A 278 3.22 22.15 -41.30
C ILE A 278 1.89 22.81 -40.90
N GLY A 279 1.31 22.39 -39.78
CA GLY A 279 0.08 23.00 -39.23
C GLY A 279 0.27 24.47 -38.88
N LEU A 280 1.39 24.82 -38.23
CA LEU A 280 1.75 26.20 -37.91
C LEU A 280 1.85 27.06 -39.17
N TYR A 281 2.64 26.65 -40.16
CA TYR A 281 2.88 27.41 -41.38
C TYR A 281 1.60 27.58 -42.21
N ARG A 282 0.76 26.54 -42.31
CA ARG A 282 -0.56 26.66 -42.96
C ARG A 282 -1.45 27.71 -42.28
N ARG A 283 -1.45 27.73 -40.94
CA ARG A 283 -2.20 28.74 -40.18
C ARG A 283 -1.65 30.15 -40.42
N VAL A 284 -0.33 30.33 -40.45
CA VAL A 284 0.30 31.62 -40.77
C VAL A 284 -0.07 32.09 -42.17
N ILE A 285 0.00 31.20 -43.18
CA ILE A 285 -0.39 31.52 -44.55
C ILE A 285 -1.85 31.99 -44.61
N GLN A 286 -2.75 31.35 -43.86
CA GLN A 286 -4.15 31.78 -43.80
C GLN A 286 -4.30 33.20 -43.22
N GLU A 287 -3.58 33.54 -42.14
CA GLU A 287 -3.61 34.90 -41.59
C GLU A 287 -3.04 35.94 -42.57
N LEU A 288 -1.96 35.59 -43.27
CA LEU A 288 -1.36 36.45 -44.30
C LEU A 288 -2.32 36.66 -45.49
N GLN A 289 -3.03 35.62 -45.91
CA GLN A 289 -4.08 35.73 -46.93
C GLN A 289 -5.25 36.60 -46.45
N ASN A 290 -5.63 36.52 -45.17
CA ASN A 290 -6.64 37.40 -44.59
C ASN A 290 -6.19 38.88 -44.61
N GLN A 291 -4.91 39.14 -44.34
CA GLN A 291 -4.34 40.50 -44.42
C GLN A 291 -4.35 41.06 -45.86
N LEU A 292 -4.06 40.24 -46.87
CA LEU A 292 -4.16 40.65 -48.27
C LEU A 292 -5.58 41.04 -48.68
N ASN A 293 -6.59 40.40 -48.07
CA ASN A 293 -8.00 40.66 -48.33
C ASN A 293 -8.62 41.72 -47.40
N ALA A 294 -7.81 42.38 -46.56
CA ALA A 294 -8.30 43.38 -45.62
C ALA A 294 -8.79 44.66 -46.32
N VAL A 295 -9.72 45.38 -45.67
CA VAL A 295 -10.23 46.67 -46.15
C VAL A 295 -9.93 47.76 -45.11
N PRO A 296 -9.20 48.83 -45.47
CA PRO A 296 -8.60 49.12 -46.78
C PRO A 296 -7.44 48.16 -47.13
N PRO A 297 -7.17 47.93 -48.43
CA PRO A 297 -6.13 47.00 -48.86
C PRO A 297 -4.74 47.48 -48.39
N PRO A 298 -3.80 46.54 -48.14
CA PRO A 298 -2.44 46.89 -47.80
C PRO A 298 -1.75 47.64 -48.93
N SER A 299 -0.72 48.42 -48.59
CA SER A 299 0.10 49.12 -49.59
C SER A 299 0.80 48.14 -50.55
N PRO A 300 1.14 48.54 -51.79
CA PRO A 300 1.81 47.65 -52.75
C PRO A 300 3.10 47.00 -52.22
N GLY A 301 3.88 47.73 -51.42
CA GLY A 301 5.08 47.19 -50.77
C GLY A 301 4.78 46.12 -49.72
N GLN A 302 3.68 46.28 -48.97
CA GLN A 302 3.22 45.26 -48.01
C GLN A 302 2.67 44.03 -48.72
N ILE A 303 1.96 44.20 -49.85
CA ILE A 303 1.46 43.08 -50.65
C ILE A 303 2.64 42.22 -51.14
N ALA A 304 3.68 42.83 -51.69
CA ALA A 304 4.87 42.11 -52.15
C ALA A 304 5.59 41.37 -51.01
N ALA A 305 5.71 42.00 -49.84
CA ALA A 305 6.33 41.38 -48.66
C ALA A 305 5.51 40.18 -48.15
N ILE A 306 4.19 40.30 -48.08
CA ILE A 306 3.30 39.21 -47.66
C ILE A 306 3.37 38.04 -48.65
N GLN A 307 3.35 38.32 -49.95
CA GLN A 307 3.46 37.28 -50.98
C GLN A 307 4.81 36.54 -50.93
N ALA A 308 5.91 37.24 -50.67
CA ALA A 308 7.22 36.64 -50.49
C ALA A 308 7.27 35.73 -49.25
N GLU A 309 6.66 36.16 -48.13
CA GLU A 309 6.57 35.34 -46.92
C GLU A 309 5.71 34.07 -47.13
N ILE A 310 4.58 34.19 -47.83
CA ILE A 310 3.76 33.02 -48.20
C ILE A 310 4.57 32.02 -49.03
N ALA A 311 5.38 32.50 -49.98
CA ALA A 311 6.22 31.63 -50.81
C ALA A 311 7.30 30.89 -49.98
N ASP A 312 7.97 31.59 -49.05
CA ASP A 312 8.94 30.98 -48.12
C ASP A 312 8.28 29.90 -47.25
N LEU A 313 7.12 30.20 -46.66
CA LEU A 313 6.38 29.25 -45.83
C LEU A 313 5.91 28.02 -46.63
N GLN A 314 5.50 28.21 -47.89
CA GLN A 314 5.13 27.10 -48.75
C GLN A 314 6.34 26.20 -49.05
N GLN A 315 7.50 26.77 -49.33
CA GLN A 315 8.73 26.01 -49.54
C GLN A 315 9.12 25.20 -48.29
N LYS A 316 8.95 25.77 -47.09
CA LYS A 316 9.16 25.05 -45.82
C LYS A 316 8.18 23.89 -45.65
N ILE A 317 6.90 24.10 -45.97
CA ILE A 317 5.89 23.03 -45.95
C ILE A 317 6.30 21.91 -46.90
N ASP A 318 6.67 22.21 -48.14
CA ASP A 318 7.04 21.20 -49.15
C ASP A 318 8.26 20.39 -48.68
N THR A 319 9.25 21.06 -48.07
CA THR A 319 10.44 20.41 -47.48
C THR A 319 10.04 19.47 -46.35
N LEU A 320 9.18 19.91 -45.43
CA LEU A 320 8.71 19.09 -44.31
C LEU A 320 7.84 17.92 -44.76
N GLU A 321 7.02 18.10 -45.79
CA GLU A 321 6.20 17.03 -46.37
C GLU A 321 7.07 15.95 -47.04
N ALA A 322 8.08 16.36 -47.82
CA ALA A 322 9.05 15.43 -48.39
C ALA A 322 9.83 14.68 -47.30
N PHE A 323 10.25 15.38 -46.25
CA PHE A 323 10.88 14.76 -45.09
C PHE A 323 9.95 13.75 -44.40
N ARG A 324 8.68 14.11 -44.17
CA ARG A 324 7.69 13.23 -43.54
C ARG A 324 7.43 11.97 -44.35
N GLN A 325 7.36 12.09 -45.69
CA GLN A 325 7.26 10.95 -46.59
C GLN A 325 8.51 10.05 -46.52
N SER A 326 9.70 10.64 -46.40
CA SER A 326 10.94 9.85 -46.24
C SER A 326 10.92 9.01 -44.97
N LEU A 327 10.36 9.52 -43.86
CA LEU A 327 10.28 8.80 -42.58
C LEU A 327 9.33 7.60 -42.63
N GLN A 328 8.24 7.69 -43.38
CA GLN A 328 7.28 6.59 -43.54
C GLN A 328 7.91 5.34 -44.19
N ASN A 329 9.04 5.52 -44.89
CA ASN A 329 9.80 4.45 -45.54
C ASN A 329 10.95 3.88 -44.67
N HIS A 330 11.24 4.46 -43.50
CA HIS A 330 12.42 4.14 -42.68
C HIS A 330 12.11 3.76 -41.22
N GLY A 331 10.86 3.41 -40.90
CA GLY A 331 10.49 2.91 -39.58
C GLY A 331 11.14 1.57 -39.24
N ARG A 332 11.24 1.27 -37.94
CA ARG A 332 11.70 -0.03 -37.40
C ARG A 332 10.72 -1.15 -37.80
#